data_AF-A0A1B6LTF5-F1
#
_entry.id   AF-A0A1B6LTF5-F1
#
_cell.length_a   1.000
_cell.length_b   1.000
_cell.length_c   1.000
_cell.angle_alpha   90.00
_cell.angle_beta   90.00
_cell.angle_gamma   90.00
#
_symmetry.space_group_name_H-M   'P 1'
#
loop_
_entity.id
_entity.type
_entity.pdbx_description
1 polymer ?
#
loop_
_entity_poly.entity_id
_entity_poly.type
_entity_poly.pdbx_seq_one_letter_code
_entity_poly.pdbx_strand_id
1 'polypeptide(L)'
;EKITLKNQINELSGKLKDSVAKYESLLSENLQLSHKIMKIKSHIEHESKRNVIKDKAIENLKLKLDMVSNDYSNFKANTSWGREKWLEDTVLNDYFSAFEEAIERNDVVFYGPSLTLAIRFSTTEAIESLDLSTYFMNKFAFLCISDCADACREDGGTHWSLLFVDIGRKKAYHFDSMKSLNGCSAKIVAKNLGLEPDDVVEVPCIQQKNSYECGVHVLANVKYIANHYCEGNNNMPFMDWLKKSKLNDLNHLCCNQYKSLSASNNNKATT
;
A
#
# COMPACT_ATOMS: atom_id res chain seq x y z
N GLU A 1 18.33 -2.38 93.21
CA GLU A 1 18.35 -3.25 92.01
C GLU A 1 16.98 -3.44 91.34
N LYS A 2 15.97 -4.00 92.01
CA LYS A 2 14.68 -4.36 91.33
C LYS A 2 13.94 -3.18 90.68
N ILE A 3 13.98 -1.99 91.31
CA ILE A 3 13.40 -0.74 90.77
C ILE A 3 14.20 -0.25 89.55
N THR A 4 15.53 -0.34 89.61
CA THR A 4 16.45 0.06 88.53
C THR A 4 16.27 -0.81 87.29
N LEU A 5 16.15 -2.12 87.45
CA LEU A 5 15.87 -3.07 86.35
C LEU A 5 14.51 -2.81 85.70
N LYS A 6 13.47 -2.51 86.50
CA LYS A 6 12.14 -2.20 85.98
C LYS A 6 12.14 -0.92 85.12
N ASN A 7 12.90 0.09 85.53
CA ASN A 7 13.06 1.32 84.75
C ASN A 7 13.80 1.07 83.42
N GLN A 8 14.86 0.26 83.44
CA GLN A 8 15.58 -0.14 82.22
C GLN A 8 14.70 -0.94 81.26
N ILE A 9 13.87 -1.86 81.77
CA ILE A 9 12.91 -2.63 80.96
C ILE A 9 11.89 -1.70 80.30
N ASN A 10 11.36 -0.71 81.05
CA ASN A 10 10.41 0.26 80.51
C ASN A 10 11.06 1.15 79.43
N GLU A 11 12.30 1.58 79.63
CA GLU A 11 13.05 2.38 78.65
C GLU A 11 13.32 1.58 77.37
N LEU A 12 13.77 0.33 77.50
CA LEU A 12 13.99 -0.58 76.37
C LEU A 12 12.67 -0.89 75.63
N SER A 13 11.57 -1.06 76.36
CA SER A 13 10.24 -1.27 75.77
C SER A 13 9.76 -0.06 74.98
N GLY A 14 10.01 1.16 75.48
CA GLY A 14 9.75 2.40 74.74
C GLY A 14 10.54 2.49 73.44
N LYS A 15 11.86 2.28 73.52
CA LYS A 15 12.74 2.28 72.34
C LYS A 15 12.33 1.23 71.31
N LEU A 16 11.88 0.05 71.75
CA LEU A 16 11.38 -1.00 70.86
C LEU A 16 10.12 -0.56 70.13
N LYS A 17 9.14 0.04 70.83
CA LYS A 17 7.91 0.57 70.21
C LYS A 17 8.21 1.64 69.16
N ASP A 18 9.09 2.59 69.47
CA ASP A 18 9.47 3.66 68.54
C ASP A 18 10.13 3.09 67.28
N SER A 19 10.98 2.08 67.44
CA SER A 19 11.57 1.35 66.31
C SER A 19 10.52 0.65 65.45
N VAL A 20 9.55 -0.04 66.06
CA VAL A 20 8.47 -0.71 65.31
C VAL A 20 7.65 0.29 64.51
N ALA A 21 7.24 1.41 65.11
CA ALA A 21 6.47 2.45 64.41
C ALA A 21 7.24 3.03 63.21
N LYS A 22 8.57 3.21 63.36
CA LYS A 22 9.44 3.65 62.27
C LYS A 22 9.51 2.61 61.14
N TYR A 23 9.62 1.33 61.47
CA TYR A 23 9.60 0.24 60.48
C TYR A 23 8.26 0.16 59.73
N GLU A 24 7.13 0.30 60.43
CA GLU A 24 5.80 0.29 59.81
C GLU A 24 5.61 1.47 58.85
N SER A 25 6.08 2.66 59.23
CA SER A 25 6.10 3.84 58.35
C SER A 25 6.92 3.60 57.09
N LEU A 26 8.14 3.06 57.24
CA LEU A 26 9.02 2.73 56.10
C LEU A 26 8.43 1.64 55.21
N LEU A 27 7.73 0.66 55.79
CA LEU A 27 7.06 -0.40 55.03
C LEU A 27 5.92 0.18 54.18
N SER A 28 5.12 1.09 54.73
CA SER A 28 4.06 1.79 54.00
C SER A 28 4.61 2.61 52.85
N GLU A 29 5.69 3.37 53.08
CA GLU A 29 6.35 4.16 52.03
C GLU A 29 6.93 3.27 50.92
N ASN A 30 7.56 2.15 51.28
CA ASN A 30 8.03 1.15 50.32
C ASN A 30 6.89 0.56 49.47
N LEU A 31 5.72 0.30 50.07
CA LEU A 31 4.56 -0.19 49.34
C LEU A 31 4.07 0.84 48.31
N GLN A 32 4.02 2.12 48.70
CA GLN A 32 3.65 3.22 47.81
C GLN A 32 4.66 3.40 46.66
N LEU A 33 5.96 3.29 46.95
CA LEU A 33 7.01 3.33 45.92
C LEU A 33 6.88 2.16 44.95
N SER A 34 6.61 0.96 45.45
CA SER A 34 6.36 -0.24 44.62
C SER A 34 5.22 -0.01 43.61
N HIS A 35 4.09 0.56 44.07
CA HIS A 35 2.97 0.91 43.20
C HIS A 35 3.33 1.96 42.14
N LYS A 36 4.10 3.00 42.51
CA LYS A 36 4.57 4.02 41.57
C LYS A 36 5.48 3.42 40.49
N ILE A 37 6.42 2.55 40.88
CA ILE A 37 7.31 1.84 39.96
C ILE A 37 6.49 0.99 38.96
N MET A 38 5.48 0.27 39.45
CA MET A 38 4.63 -0.56 38.60
C MET A 38 3.89 0.27 37.55
N LYS A 39 3.36 1.43 37.93
CA LYS A 39 2.67 2.35 37.02
C LYS A 39 3.62 2.92 35.95
N ILE A 40 4.85 3.30 36.35
CA ILE A 40 5.87 3.78 35.42
C ILE A 40 6.29 2.69 34.43
N LYS A 41 6.51 1.45 34.91
CA LYS A 41 6.84 0.31 34.03
C LYS A 41 5.77 0.08 32.97
N SER A 42 4.50 0.10 33.35
CA SER A 42 3.38 -0.04 32.41
C SER A 42 3.36 1.09 31.37
N HIS A 43 3.62 2.33 31.79
CA HIS A 43 3.70 3.46 30.87
C HIS A 43 4.88 3.35 29.90
N ILE A 44 6.06 2.94 30.38
CA ILE A 44 7.24 2.67 29.54
C ILE A 44 6.92 1.59 28.51
N GLU A 45 6.25 0.51 28.91
CA GLU A 45 5.88 -0.58 27.99
C GLU A 45 4.91 -0.10 26.90
N HIS A 46 3.91 0.72 27.27
CA HIS A 46 2.97 1.32 26.33
C HIS A 46 3.67 2.25 25.34
N GLU A 47 4.53 3.15 25.81
CA GLU A 47 5.25 4.07 24.93
C GLU A 47 6.29 3.36 24.06
N SER A 48 6.92 2.29 24.57
CA SER A 48 7.79 1.42 23.77
C SER A 48 7.03 0.79 22.60
N LYS A 49 5.84 0.22 22.84
CA LYS A 49 4.97 -0.31 21.78
C LYS A 49 4.56 0.76 20.77
N ARG A 50 4.25 1.97 21.23
CA ARG A 50 3.90 3.12 20.35
C ARG A 50 5.09 3.51 19.46
N ASN A 51 6.31 3.50 19.99
CA ASN A 51 7.52 3.80 19.23
C ASN A 51 7.80 2.74 18.17
N VAL A 52 7.65 1.44 18.47
CA VAL A 52 7.79 0.37 17.47
C VAL A 52 6.84 0.57 16.28
N ILE A 53 5.59 0.99 16.53
CA ILE A 53 4.62 1.29 15.46
C ILE A 53 5.07 2.50 14.62
N LYS A 54 5.59 3.55 15.27
CA LYS A 54 6.13 4.72 14.57
C LYS A 54 7.37 4.38 13.75
N ASP A 55 8.27 3.54 14.28
CA ASP A 55 9.48 3.10 13.59
C ASP A 55 9.13 2.31 12.34
N LYS A 56 8.14 1.40 12.41
CA LYS A 56 7.59 0.71 11.23
C LYS A 56 6.97 1.66 10.20
N ALA A 57 6.24 2.68 10.65
CA ALA A 57 5.68 3.68 9.75
C ALA A 57 6.78 4.50 9.06
N ILE A 58 7.85 4.84 9.78
CA ILE A 58 9.02 5.53 9.24
C ILE A 58 9.77 4.63 8.25
N GLU A 59 9.94 3.35 8.56
CA GLU A 59 10.55 2.35 7.67
C GLU A 59 9.75 2.21 6.38
N ASN A 60 8.42 2.08 6.45
CA ASN A 60 7.55 2.08 5.27
C ASN A 60 7.66 3.37 4.46
N LEU A 61 7.77 4.53 5.11
CA LEU A 61 7.97 5.81 4.42
C LEU A 61 9.35 5.91 3.77
N LYS A 62 10.40 5.34 4.40
CA LYS A 62 11.74 5.24 3.81
C LYS A 62 11.75 4.32 2.61
N LEU A 63 11.12 3.15 2.69
CA LEU A 63 10.95 2.25 1.54
C LEU A 63 10.20 2.95 0.40
N LYS A 64 9.09 3.64 0.69
CA LYS A 64 8.36 4.45 -0.29
C LYS A 64 9.24 5.56 -0.90
N LEU A 65 10.12 6.17 -0.10
CA LEU A 65 11.07 7.20 -0.55
C LEU A 65 12.21 6.61 -1.40
N ASP A 66 12.73 5.46 -1.04
CA ASP A 66 13.79 4.74 -1.75
C ASP A 66 13.29 4.24 -3.09
N MET A 67 12.07 3.71 -3.15
CA MET A 67 11.38 3.39 -4.41
C MET A 67 11.26 4.61 -5.30
N VAL A 68 10.75 5.74 -4.78
CA VAL A 68 10.63 6.99 -5.56
C VAL A 68 11.99 7.54 -5.98
N SER A 69 13.03 7.38 -5.15
CA SER A 69 14.39 7.84 -5.44
C SER A 69 15.08 6.95 -6.47
N ASN A 70 14.82 5.64 -6.45
CA ASN A 70 15.27 4.71 -7.49
C ASN A 70 14.51 4.94 -8.80
N ASP A 71 13.20 5.15 -8.76
CA ASP A 71 12.41 5.55 -9.92
C ASP A 71 12.98 6.84 -10.53
N TYR A 72 13.29 7.83 -9.70
CA TYR A 72 13.90 9.10 -10.12
C TYR A 72 15.33 8.95 -10.65
N SER A 73 16.14 8.06 -10.05
CA SER A 73 17.52 7.81 -10.45
C SER A 73 17.60 6.99 -11.74
N ASN A 74 16.73 6.00 -11.91
CA ASN A 74 16.54 5.26 -13.17
C ASN A 74 16.01 6.19 -14.26
N PHE A 75 15.09 7.08 -13.93
CA PHE A 75 14.63 8.15 -14.82
C PHE A 75 15.78 9.09 -15.26
N LYS A 76 16.66 9.47 -14.32
CA LYS A 76 17.82 10.35 -14.60
C LYS A 76 18.97 9.65 -15.32
N ALA A 77 19.23 8.38 -15.02
CA ALA A 77 20.28 7.58 -15.66
C ALA A 77 19.90 7.20 -17.10
N ASN A 78 18.61 6.96 -17.34
CA ASN A 78 18.07 6.77 -18.70
C ASN A 78 17.78 8.12 -19.38
N THR A 79 18.64 9.14 -19.25
CA THR A 79 18.45 10.47 -19.87
C THR A 79 18.57 10.49 -21.42
N SER A 80 18.34 9.35 -22.06
CA SER A 80 17.85 9.23 -23.44
C SER A 80 16.30 9.21 -23.56
N TRP A 81 15.53 9.35 -22.47
CA TRP A 81 14.06 9.55 -22.51
C TRP A 81 13.68 11.00 -22.85
N GLY A 82 14.25 11.50 -23.96
CA GLY A 82 13.98 12.80 -24.54
C GLY A 82 12.90 12.79 -25.64
N ARG A 83 12.11 11.72 -25.79
CA ARG A 83 11.03 11.68 -26.80
C ARG A 83 9.81 10.96 -26.28
N GLU A 84 8.66 11.41 -26.77
CA GLU A 84 7.29 10.88 -26.73
C GLU A 84 7.22 9.36 -26.96
N LYS A 85 7.77 8.55 -26.04
CA LYS A 85 7.91 7.10 -26.17
C LYS A 85 6.92 6.39 -25.26
N TRP A 86 6.27 5.39 -25.83
CA TRP A 86 5.30 4.54 -25.17
C TRP A 86 5.98 3.65 -24.15
N LEU A 87 5.26 3.28 -23.09
CA LEU A 87 5.67 2.16 -22.24
C LEU A 87 5.46 0.86 -23.03
N GLU A 88 6.51 0.04 -23.05
CA GLU A 88 6.51 -1.30 -23.63
C GLU A 88 6.00 -2.32 -22.59
N ASP A 89 5.50 -3.46 -23.05
CA ASP A 89 4.97 -4.54 -22.20
C ASP A 89 5.97 -4.97 -21.13
N THR A 90 7.25 -5.03 -21.49
CA THR A 90 8.37 -5.37 -20.60
C THR A 90 8.45 -4.43 -19.41
N VAL A 91 8.34 -3.12 -19.64
CA VAL A 91 8.40 -2.10 -18.58
C VAL A 91 7.20 -2.23 -17.64
N LEU A 92 6.00 -2.47 -18.18
CA LEU A 92 4.80 -2.68 -17.37
C LEU A 92 4.92 -3.95 -16.52
N ASN A 93 5.43 -5.03 -17.10
CA ASN A 93 5.61 -6.31 -16.42
C ASN A 93 6.69 -6.26 -15.33
N ASP A 94 7.81 -5.61 -15.62
CA ASP A 94 8.90 -5.39 -14.66
C ASP A 94 8.41 -4.54 -13.48
N TYR A 95 7.63 -3.49 -13.75
CA TYR A 95 7.02 -2.69 -12.70
C TYR A 95 6.05 -3.50 -11.84
N PHE A 96 5.16 -4.29 -12.46
CA PHE A 96 4.20 -5.12 -11.73
C PHE A 96 4.92 -6.11 -10.82
N SER A 97 5.96 -6.78 -11.33
CA SER A 97 6.77 -7.74 -10.57
C SER A 97 7.49 -7.07 -9.39
N ALA A 98 8.18 -5.94 -9.63
CA ALA A 98 8.89 -5.20 -8.59
C ALA A 98 7.92 -4.61 -7.55
N PHE A 99 6.73 -4.18 -7.98
CA PHE A 99 5.73 -3.63 -7.09
C PHE A 99 5.05 -4.70 -6.24
N GLU A 100 4.79 -5.88 -6.79
CA GLU A 100 4.29 -7.05 -6.04
C GLU A 100 5.26 -7.45 -4.93
N GLU A 101 6.57 -7.50 -5.24
CA GLU A 101 7.61 -7.75 -4.25
C GLU A 101 7.64 -6.65 -3.17
N ALA A 102 7.56 -5.37 -3.57
CA ALA A 102 7.66 -4.24 -2.65
C ALA A 102 6.48 -4.08 -1.69
N ILE A 103 5.27 -4.51 -2.06
CA ILE A 103 4.11 -4.42 -1.16
C ILE A 103 4.05 -5.57 -0.14
N GLU A 104 4.77 -6.68 -0.37
CA GLU A 104 4.82 -7.87 0.49
C GLU A 104 3.42 -8.38 0.91
N ARG A 105 2.50 -8.51 -0.05
CA ARG A 105 1.12 -8.96 0.19
C ARG A 105 0.80 -10.27 -0.52
N ASN A 106 0.10 -11.15 0.18
CA ASN A 106 -0.36 -12.44 -0.33
C ASN A 106 -1.85 -12.46 -0.68
N ASP A 107 -2.50 -11.28 -0.76
CA ASP A 107 -3.92 -11.15 -1.11
C ASP A 107 -4.17 -10.23 -2.31
N VAL A 108 -3.10 -9.88 -3.03
CA VAL A 108 -3.11 -9.07 -4.25
C VAL A 108 -2.28 -9.76 -5.31
N VAL A 109 -2.77 -9.82 -6.55
CA VAL A 109 -2.03 -10.33 -7.71
C VAL A 109 -1.97 -9.29 -8.82
N PHE A 110 -0.88 -9.30 -9.59
CA PHE A 110 -0.66 -8.41 -10.73
C PHE A 110 -0.44 -9.22 -12.01
N TYR A 111 -1.26 -8.97 -13.03
CA TYR A 111 -1.13 -9.59 -14.35
C TYR A 111 -0.73 -8.53 -15.36
N GLY A 112 0.50 -8.67 -15.87
CA GLY A 112 1.02 -7.83 -16.93
C GLY A 112 0.27 -8.00 -18.26
N PRO A 113 0.66 -7.21 -19.28
CA PRO A 113 0.09 -7.24 -20.61
C PRO A 113 -0.09 -8.63 -21.23
N SER A 114 0.97 -9.44 -21.27
CA SER A 114 0.96 -10.71 -21.99
C SER A 114 0.00 -11.73 -21.37
N LEU A 115 -0.01 -11.84 -20.04
CA LEU A 115 -0.92 -12.75 -19.34
C LEU A 115 -2.37 -12.27 -19.45
N THR A 116 -2.59 -10.96 -19.37
CA THR A 116 -3.93 -10.38 -19.56
C THR A 116 -4.45 -10.61 -20.98
N LEU A 117 -3.57 -10.54 -21.97
CA LEU A 117 -3.90 -10.85 -23.36
C LEU A 117 -4.21 -12.34 -23.55
N ALA A 118 -3.43 -13.23 -22.92
CA ALA A 118 -3.70 -14.66 -22.91
C ALA A 118 -5.09 -14.95 -22.31
N ILE A 119 -5.42 -14.33 -21.17
CA ILE A 119 -6.75 -14.43 -20.55
C ILE A 119 -7.83 -13.94 -21.53
N ARG A 120 -7.62 -12.81 -22.22
CA ARG A 120 -8.59 -12.24 -23.18
C ARG A 120 -8.92 -13.19 -24.34
N PHE A 121 -7.91 -13.84 -24.92
CA PHE A 121 -8.08 -14.71 -26.09
C PHE A 121 -8.35 -16.18 -25.76
N SER A 122 -8.32 -16.55 -24.48
CA SER A 122 -8.60 -17.92 -24.07
C SER A 122 -10.06 -18.30 -24.32
N THR A 123 -10.28 -19.51 -24.83
CA THR A 123 -11.59 -20.17 -24.80
C THR A 123 -11.89 -20.69 -23.39
N THR A 124 -13.13 -21.12 -23.14
CA THR A 124 -13.50 -21.71 -21.85
C THR A 124 -12.58 -22.88 -21.44
N GLU A 125 -12.20 -23.72 -22.40
CA GLU A 125 -11.29 -24.85 -22.19
C GLU A 125 -9.83 -24.40 -21.97
N ALA A 126 -9.38 -23.35 -22.66
CA ALA A 126 -8.02 -22.83 -22.51
C ALA A 126 -7.80 -22.10 -21.17
N ILE A 127 -8.85 -21.49 -20.60
CA ILE A 127 -8.78 -20.86 -19.28
C ILE A 127 -8.44 -21.88 -18.19
N GLU A 128 -8.97 -23.11 -18.29
CA GLU A 128 -8.65 -24.19 -17.34
C GLU A 128 -7.15 -24.55 -17.38
N SER A 129 -6.51 -24.39 -18.54
CA SER A 129 -5.07 -24.63 -18.71
C SER A 129 -4.18 -23.47 -18.24
N LEU A 130 -4.72 -22.25 -18.14
CA LEU A 130 -3.99 -21.05 -17.73
C LEU A 130 -3.69 -21.00 -16.23
N ASP A 131 -4.19 -21.97 -15.46
CA ASP A 131 -4.10 -22.08 -14.00
C ASP A 131 -4.37 -20.74 -13.28
N LEU A 132 -5.63 -20.33 -13.30
CA LEU A 132 -6.09 -19.14 -12.58
C LEU A 132 -6.24 -19.37 -11.06
N SER A 133 -5.66 -20.44 -10.50
CA SER A 133 -5.74 -20.70 -9.05
C SER A 133 -5.20 -19.53 -8.23
N THR A 134 -4.09 -18.92 -8.66
CA THR A 134 -3.52 -17.70 -8.03
C THR A 134 -4.52 -16.55 -8.01
N TYR A 135 -5.32 -16.37 -9.07
CA TYR A 135 -6.37 -15.36 -9.08
C TYR A 135 -7.40 -15.68 -7.99
N PHE A 136 -7.96 -16.88 -7.96
CA PHE A 136 -9.02 -17.24 -7.01
C PHE A 136 -8.58 -17.29 -5.54
N MET A 137 -7.28 -17.41 -5.26
CA MET A 137 -6.72 -17.38 -3.90
C MET A 137 -6.51 -15.96 -3.36
N ASN A 138 -6.55 -14.95 -4.23
CA ASN A 138 -6.33 -13.55 -3.86
C ASN A 138 -7.64 -12.78 -3.64
N LYS A 139 -7.56 -11.64 -2.95
CA LYS A 139 -8.71 -10.73 -2.78
C LYS A 139 -8.83 -9.73 -3.91
N PHE A 140 -7.68 -9.30 -4.43
CA PHE A 140 -7.58 -8.25 -5.41
C PHE A 140 -6.71 -8.69 -6.59
N ALA A 141 -7.10 -8.30 -7.79
CA ALA A 141 -6.28 -8.49 -8.99
C ALA A 141 -6.15 -7.18 -9.77
N PHE A 142 -4.95 -6.92 -10.29
CA PHE A 142 -4.69 -5.83 -11.22
C PHE A 142 -4.27 -6.41 -12.57
N LEU A 143 -4.99 -6.06 -13.64
CA LEU A 143 -4.71 -6.57 -14.97
C LEU A 143 -4.46 -5.41 -15.94
N CYS A 144 -3.39 -5.51 -16.70
CA CYS A 144 -3.06 -4.52 -17.72
C CYS A 144 -3.76 -4.88 -19.04
N ILE A 145 -4.79 -4.12 -19.40
CA ILE A 145 -5.60 -4.37 -20.58
C ILE A 145 -4.99 -3.67 -21.80
N SER A 146 -4.86 -4.43 -22.88
CA SER A 146 -4.46 -3.96 -24.21
C SER A 146 -5.64 -4.00 -25.19
N ASP A 147 -5.64 -3.07 -26.14
CA ASP A 147 -6.52 -3.08 -27.33
C ASP A 147 -6.05 -4.08 -28.40
N CYS A 148 -4.89 -4.73 -28.21
CA CYS A 148 -4.29 -5.65 -29.18
C CYS A 148 -5.31 -6.63 -29.79
N ALA A 149 -5.45 -6.58 -31.11
CA ALA A 149 -6.49 -7.34 -31.82
C ALA A 149 -6.09 -8.80 -32.09
N ASP A 150 -4.81 -9.14 -31.97
CA ASP A 150 -4.26 -10.45 -32.30
C ASP A 150 -3.08 -10.79 -31.36
N ALA A 151 -3.25 -11.85 -30.56
CA ALA A 151 -2.21 -12.32 -29.63
C ALA A 151 -0.93 -12.79 -30.33
N CYS A 152 -0.97 -13.09 -31.62
CA CYS A 152 0.19 -13.55 -32.40
C CYS A 152 1.01 -12.40 -33.00
N ARG A 153 0.59 -11.14 -32.81
CA ARG A 153 1.28 -9.96 -33.35
C ARG A 153 2.00 -9.19 -32.25
N GLU A 154 3.30 -9.06 -32.40
CA GLU A 154 4.17 -8.33 -31.45
C GLU A 154 3.89 -6.80 -31.43
N ASP A 155 3.20 -6.26 -32.44
CA ASP A 155 2.90 -4.83 -32.60
C ASP A 155 1.40 -4.49 -32.56
N GLY A 156 0.57 -5.41 -32.06
CA GLY A 156 -0.89 -5.32 -32.25
C GLY A 156 -1.61 -4.31 -31.37
N GLY A 157 -1.01 -3.86 -30.26
CA GLY A 157 -1.63 -2.98 -29.27
C GLY A 157 -1.18 -1.52 -29.38
N THR A 158 -2.14 -0.60 -29.28
CA THR A 158 -1.95 0.85 -29.31
C THR A 158 -2.58 1.54 -28.10
N HIS A 159 -2.96 0.82 -27.04
CA HIS A 159 -3.43 1.49 -25.84
C HIS A 159 -3.43 0.58 -24.61
N TRP A 160 -2.97 1.14 -23.49
CA TRP A 160 -3.00 0.49 -22.18
C TRP A 160 -4.10 1.07 -21.31
N SER A 161 -4.77 0.20 -20.58
CA SER A 161 -5.74 0.57 -19.55
C SER A 161 -5.66 -0.42 -18.39
N LEU A 162 -6.29 -0.10 -17.27
CA LEU A 162 -6.22 -0.92 -16.06
C LEU A 162 -7.57 -1.53 -15.75
N LEU A 163 -7.61 -2.84 -15.48
CA LEU A 163 -8.73 -3.51 -14.85
C LEU A 163 -8.36 -3.92 -13.42
N PHE A 164 -9.01 -3.31 -12.45
CA PHE A 164 -8.89 -3.67 -11.04
C PHE A 164 -10.08 -4.55 -10.63
N VAL A 165 -9.82 -5.72 -10.05
CA VAL A 165 -10.87 -6.67 -9.66
C VAL A 165 -10.90 -6.86 -8.15
N ASP A 166 -12.08 -6.68 -7.58
CA ASP A 166 -12.41 -7.07 -6.22
C ASP A 166 -13.10 -8.45 -6.28
N ILE A 167 -12.30 -9.49 -6.06
CA ILE A 167 -12.66 -10.87 -6.34
C ILE A 167 -13.79 -11.31 -5.41
N GLY A 168 -13.69 -10.98 -4.12
CA GLY A 168 -14.68 -11.32 -3.11
C GLY A 168 -16.04 -10.66 -3.37
N ARG A 169 -16.07 -9.46 -3.97
CA ARG A 169 -17.30 -8.75 -4.32
C ARG A 169 -17.80 -9.04 -5.73
N LYS A 170 -17.06 -9.83 -6.53
CA LYS A 170 -17.33 -10.06 -7.96
C LYS A 170 -17.57 -8.75 -8.71
N LYS A 171 -16.69 -7.77 -8.53
CA LYS A 171 -16.76 -6.49 -9.24
C LYS A 171 -15.41 -6.15 -9.85
N ALA A 172 -15.45 -5.66 -11.09
CA ALA A 172 -14.29 -5.15 -11.79
C ALA A 172 -14.46 -3.67 -12.10
N TYR A 173 -13.36 -2.94 -12.06
CA TYR A 173 -13.29 -1.50 -12.19
C TYR A 173 -12.28 -1.16 -13.27
N HIS A 174 -12.76 -0.64 -14.40
CA HIS A 174 -11.95 -0.33 -15.56
C HIS A 174 -11.56 1.14 -15.55
N PHE A 175 -10.26 1.41 -15.64
CA PHE A 175 -9.67 2.75 -15.69
C PHE A 175 -9.02 2.94 -17.05
N ASP A 176 -9.58 3.85 -17.83
CA ASP A 176 -9.14 4.11 -19.20
C ASP A 176 -8.86 5.61 -19.41
N SER A 177 -7.58 5.95 -19.59
CA SER A 177 -7.14 7.32 -19.87
C SER A 177 -7.50 7.79 -21.27
N MET A 178 -7.99 6.90 -22.14
CA MET A 178 -8.63 7.24 -23.40
C MET A 178 -10.03 6.61 -23.43
N LYS A 179 -10.98 7.35 -22.85
CA LYS A 179 -12.31 6.89 -22.47
C LYS A 179 -12.89 5.76 -23.34
N SER A 180 -12.99 4.59 -22.70
CA SER A 180 -13.71 3.41 -23.18
C SER A 180 -13.16 2.79 -24.46
N LEU A 181 -11.92 3.09 -24.87
CA LEU A 181 -11.29 2.38 -25.98
C LEU A 181 -11.19 0.87 -25.67
N ASN A 182 -10.79 0.55 -24.44
CA ASN A 182 -10.56 -0.82 -24.00
C ASN A 182 -11.75 -1.47 -23.27
N GLY A 183 -12.92 -0.82 -23.25
CA GLY A 183 -14.08 -1.31 -22.50
C GLY A 183 -14.56 -2.69 -22.94
N CYS A 184 -14.53 -3.00 -24.23
CA CYS A 184 -14.86 -4.34 -24.74
C CYS A 184 -13.83 -5.39 -24.28
N SER A 185 -12.54 -5.06 -24.40
CA SER A 185 -11.44 -5.93 -23.95
C SER A 185 -11.54 -6.21 -22.45
N ALA A 186 -11.79 -5.18 -21.64
CA ALA A 186 -11.99 -5.30 -20.20
C ALA A 186 -13.15 -6.23 -19.83
N LYS A 187 -14.29 -6.13 -20.54
CA LYS A 187 -15.45 -7.00 -20.33
C LYS A 187 -15.17 -8.46 -20.71
N ILE A 188 -14.44 -8.70 -21.80
CA ILE A 188 -14.06 -10.07 -22.20
C ILE A 188 -13.13 -10.69 -21.15
N VAL A 189 -12.11 -9.95 -20.70
CA VAL A 189 -11.20 -10.41 -19.64
C VAL A 189 -11.97 -10.70 -18.36
N ALA A 190 -12.84 -9.79 -17.91
CA ALA A 190 -13.67 -10.01 -16.72
C ALA A 190 -14.56 -11.25 -16.85
N LYS A 191 -15.17 -11.47 -18.02
CA LYS A 191 -15.94 -12.68 -18.33
C LYS A 191 -15.12 -13.95 -18.19
N ASN A 192 -13.90 -13.94 -18.72
CA ASN A 192 -12.98 -15.08 -18.64
C ASN A 192 -12.48 -15.33 -17.21
N LEU A 193 -12.56 -14.34 -16.33
CA LEU A 193 -12.32 -14.47 -14.88
C LEU A 193 -13.57 -14.87 -14.07
N GLY A 194 -14.71 -15.13 -14.75
CA GLY A 194 -15.96 -15.56 -14.12
C GLY A 194 -16.86 -14.44 -13.60
N LEU A 195 -16.70 -13.20 -14.09
CA LEU A 195 -17.59 -12.07 -13.81
C LEU A 195 -18.57 -11.84 -14.97
N GLU A 196 -19.74 -11.27 -14.70
CA GLU A 196 -20.65 -10.87 -15.78
C GLU A 196 -20.27 -9.49 -16.35
N PRO A 197 -20.64 -9.16 -17.60
CA PRO A 197 -20.39 -7.84 -18.17
C PRO A 197 -20.94 -6.66 -17.32
N ASP A 198 -22.03 -6.89 -16.58
CA ASP A 198 -22.66 -5.92 -15.67
C ASP A 198 -21.90 -5.76 -14.34
N ASP A 199 -20.92 -6.63 -14.08
CA ASP A 199 -19.99 -6.51 -12.95
C ASP A 199 -18.80 -5.59 -13.27
N VAL A 200 -18.65 -5.18 -14.52
CA VAL A 200 -17.59 -4.27 -14.96
C VAL A 200 -18.08 -2.82 -14.93
N VAL A 201 -17.47 -2.03 -14.07
CA VAL A 201 -17.75 -0.61 -13.89
C VAL A 201 -16.66 0.21 -14.57
N GLU A 202 -17.04 1.03 -15.55
CA GLU A 202 -16.17 2.06 -16.11
C GLU A 202 -15.97 3.17 -15.07
N VAL A 203 -14.74 3.35 -14.59
CA VAL A 203 -14.40 4.35 -13.57
C VAL A 203 -13.92 5.63 -14.25
N PRO A 204 -14.57 6.78 -14.01
CA PRO A 204 -14.06 8.05 -14.49
C PRO A 204 -12.65 8.32 -13.95
N CYS A 205 -11.70 8.51 -14.85
CA CYS A 205 -10.31 8.79 -14.52
C CYS A 205 -9.75 9.93 -15.39
N ILE A 206 -8.56 10.38 -15.07
CA ILE A 206 -7.88 11.45 -15.81
C ILE A 206 -7.65 10.99 -17.25
N GLN A 207 -8.11 11.80 -18.18
CA GLN A 207 -7.89 11.55 -19.60
C GLN A 207 -6.49 12.03 -20.00
N GLN A 208 -5.77 11.17 -20.71
CA GLN A 208 -4.43 11.48 -21.20
C GLN A 208 -4.49 12.66 -22.17
N LYS A 209 -3.41 13.43 -22.22
CA LYS A 209 -3.28 14.53 -23.18
C LYS A 209 -2.46 14.11 -24.39
N ASN A 210 -1.51 13.21 -24.16
CA ASN A 210 -0.63 12.69 -25.19
C ASN A 210 -0.87 11.20 -25.41
N SER A 211 -0.57 10.70 -26.61
CA SER A 211 -0.85 9.31 -27.02
C SER A 211 -0.04 8.26 -26.25
N TYR A 212 1.13 8.63 -25.72
CA TYR A 212 2.08 7.72 -25.06
C TYR A 212 1.93 7.62 -23.53
N GLU A 213 1.01 8.37 -22.93
CA GLU A 213 0.89 8.46 -21.46
C GLU A 213 0.09 7.32 -20.82
N CYS A 214 -0.65 6.54 -21.62
CA CYS A 214 -1.59 5.52 -21.15
C CYS A 214 -0.97 4.53 -20.16
N GLY A 215 0.23 4.02 -20.45
CA GLY A 215 0.95 3.14 -19.53
C GLY A 215 1.28 3.80 -18.19
N VAL A 216 1.64 5.08 -18.18
CA VAL A 216 1.91 5.83 -16.93
C VAL A 216 0.64 5.99 -16.11
N HIS A 217 -0.51 6.21 -16.76
CA HIS A 217 -1.81 6.23 -16.08
C HIS A 217 -2.14 4.87 -15.43
N VAL A 218 -1.84 3.76 -16.10
CA VAL A 218 -1.97 2.41 -15.51
C VAL A 218 -1.14 2.30 -14.23
N LEU A 219 0.16 2.61 -14.30
CA LEU A 219 1.06 2.49 -13.15
C LEU A 219 0.64 3.38 -11.96
N ALA A 220 0.22 4.62 -12.25
CA ALA A 220 -0.24 5.53 -11.22
C ALA A 220 -1.52 5.04 -10.51
N ASN A 221 -2.49 4.51 -11.26
CA ASN A 221 -3.72 3.95 -10.69
C ASN A 221 -3.43 2.69 -9.87
N VAL A 222 -2.58 1.78 -10.36
CA VAL A 222 -2.14 0.58 -9.62
C VAL A 222 -1.51 0.98 -8.29
N LYS A 223 -0.51 1.87 -8.33
CA LYS A 223 0.20 2.34 -7.14
C LYS A 223 -0.76 2.95 -6.13
N TYR A 224 -1.71 3.77 -6.56
CA TYR A 224 -2.66 4.41 -5.66
C TYR A 224 -3.64 3.43 -5.02
N ILE A 225 -4.28 2.58 -5.83
CA ILE A 225 -5.29 1.64 -5.34
C ILE A 225 -4.66 0.63 -4.39
N ALA A 226 -3.51 0.05 -4.76
CA ALA A 226 -2.82 -0.92 -3.92
C ALA A 226 -2.40 -0.33 -2.56
N ASN A 227 -1.80 0.87 -2.56
CA ASN A 227 -1.32 1.51 -1.32
C ASN A 227 -2.42 2.12 -0.44
N HIS A 228 -3.65 2.28 -0.91
CA HIS A 228 -4.66 3.00 -0.13
C HIS A 228 -6.00 2.27 0.01
N TYR A 229 -6.42 1.51 -0.99
CA TYR A 229 -7.60 0.68 -0.89
C TYR A 229 -7.25 -0.70 -0.34
N CYS A 230 -6.22 -1.34 -0.92
CA CYS A 230 -5.83 -2.70 -0.53
C CYS A 230 -5.10 -2.76 0.82
N GLU A 231 -4.39 -1.69 1.24
CA GLU A 231 -3.71 -1.61 2.55
C GLU A 231 -4.66 -1.82 3.75
N GLY A 232 -5.93 -1.40 3.64
CA GLY A 232 -6.89 -1.47 4.76
C GLY A 232 -7.68 -2.77 4.83
N ASN A 233 -8.20 -3.13 6.02
CA ASN A 233 -9.26 -4.14 6.16
C ASN A 233 -10.60 -3.53 5.71
N ASN A 234 -10.64 -3.14 4.43
CA ASN A 234 -11.62 -2.21 3.89
C ASN A 234 -12.87 -2.99 3.49
N ASN A 235 -13.81 -3.10 4.42
CA ASN A 235 -15.13 -3.69 4.16
C ASN A 235 -16.02 -2.78 3.29
N MET A 236 -15.59 -1.55 3.02
CA MET A 236 -16.30 -0.62 2.15
C MET A 236 -16.13 -1.02 0.67
N PRO A 237 -17.21 -1.00 -0.14
CA PRO A 237 -17.12 -1.17 -1.59
C PRO A 237 -16.18 -0.14 -2.23
N PHE A 238 -15.44 -0.56 -3.25
CA PHE A 238 -14.41 0.27 -3.89
C PHE A 238 -14.92 1.63 -4.38
N MET A 239 -16.08 1.69 -5.04
CA MET A 239 -16.62 2.98 -5.54
C MET A 239 -17.00 3.95 -4.41
N ASP A 240 -17.44 3.44 -3.27
CA ASP A 240 -17.74 4.28 -2.10
C ASP A 240 -16.46 4.76 -1.43
N TRP A 241 -15.45 3.90 -1.39
CA TRP A 241 -14.10 4.29 -0.97
C TRP A 241 -13.55 5.37 -1.91
N LEU A 242 -13.67 5.19 -3.23
CA LEU A 242 -13.12 6.10 -4.24
C LEU A 242 -13.76 7.49 -4.21
N LYS A 243 -15.06 7.57 -3.90
CA LYS A 243 -15.77 8.85 -3.73
C LYS A 243 -15.33 9.60 -2.47
N LYS A 244 -14.95 8.87 -1.42
CA LYS A 244 -14.50 9.44 -0.13
C LYS A 244 -13.01 9.73 -0.11
N SER A 245 -12.21 8.87 -0.70
CA SER A 245 -10.80 9.12 -0.96
C SER A 245 -10.75 10.29 -1.93
N LYS A 246 -9.92 11.28 -1.64
CA LYS A 246 -9.82 12.49 -2.46
C LYS A 246 -9.12 12.19 -3.79
N LEU A 247 -9.60 11.21 -4.58
CA LEU A 247 -9.04 10.93 -5.90
C LEU A 247 -9.23 12.12 -6.84
N ASN A 248 -10.21 12.97 -6.59
CA ASN A 248 -10.33 14.27 -7.25
C ASN A 248 -9.14 15.23 -6.97
N ASP A 249 -8.37 15.02 -5.89
CA ASP A 249 -7.17 15.83 -5.57
C ASP A 249 -5.85 15.16 -6.01
N LEU A 250 -5.82 13.85 -6.32
CA LEU A 250 -4.63 13.20 -6.92
C LEU A 250 -4.32 13.65 -8.35
N ASN A 251 -5.23 14.43 -8.94
CA ASN A 251 -5.02 15.23 -10.14
C ASN A 251 -3.74 16.11 -10.11
N HIS A 252 -3.18 16.37 -8.92
CA HIS A 252 -1.94 17.14 -8.81
C HIS A 252 -0.65 16.30 -8.94
N LEU A 253 -0.67 14.96 -8.75
CA LEU A 253 0.55 14.14 -8.80
C LEU A 253 0.94 13.70 -10.23
N CYS A 254 0.04 13.10 -11.02
CA CYS A 254 0.38 12.72 -12.41
C CYS A 254 0.82 13.92 -13.27
N CYS A 255 0.18 15.09 -13.08
CA CYS A 255 0.51 16.28 -13.84
C CYS A 255 1.73 17.04 -13.28
N ASN A 256 1.95 17.08 -11.95
CA ASN A 256 3.17 17.72 -11.41
C ASN A 256 4.41 16.86 -11.55
N GLN A 257 4.30 15.53 -11.50
CA GLN A 257 5.47 14.66 -11.73
C GLN A 257 5.97 14.87 -13.16
N TYR A 258 5.09 15.04 -14.14
CA TYR A 258 5.49 15.41 -15.51
C TYR A 258 5.91 16.89 -15.67
N LYS A 259 5.20 17.84 -15.04
CA LYS A 259 5.51 19.29 -15.14
C LYS A 259 6.79 19.70 -14.39
N SER A 260 7.12 19.08 -13.27
CA SER A 260 8.41 19.32 -12.59
C SER A 260 9.56 18.78 -13.42
N LEU A 261 9.36 17.65 -14.11
CA LEU A 261 10.30 17.06 -15.06
C LEU A 261 10.50 17.92 -16.32
N SER A 262 9.46 18.59 -16.84
CA SER A 262 9.60 19.52 -17.98
C SER A 262 10.16 20.90 -17.58
N ALA A 263 9.82 21.41 -16.39
CA ALA A 263 10.27 22.72 -15.92
C ALA A 263 11.76 22.74 -15.49
N SER A 264 12.27 21.63 -14.94
CA SER A 264 13.69 21.50 -14.59
C SER A 264 14.63 21.45 -15.81
N ASN A 265 14.12 21.16 -17.01
CA ASN A 265 14.90 21.17 -18.25
C ASN A 265 14.96 22.55 -18.92
N ASN A 266 13.95 23.42 -18.73
CA ASN A 266 13.96 24.76 -19.32
C ASN A 266 14.83 25.76 -18.54
N ASN A 267 15.04 25.56 -17.23
CA ASN A 267 15.91 26.44 -16.42
C ASN A 267 17.41 26.13 -16.52
N LYS A 268 17.81 25.16 -17.36
CA LYS A 268 19.23 24.85 -17.66
C LYS A 268 19.67 25.20 -19.08
N ALA A 269 18.77 25.75 -19.89
CA ALA A 269 19.06 26.16 -21.27
C ALA A 269 19.31 27.69 -21.42
N THR A 270 19.24 28.47 -20.35
CA THR A 270 19.40 29.95 -20.39
C THR A 270 20.37 30.53 -19.34
N THR A 271 21.40 29.79 -18.95
CA THR A 271 22.58 30.31 -18.23
C THR A 271 23.80 29.51 -18.64
#